data_AF-A0A356KSE6-F1
#
_entry.id   AF-A0A356KSE6-F1
#
_cell.length_a   1.000
_cell.length_b   1.000
_cell.length_c   1.000
_cell.angle_alpha   90.00
_cell.angle_beta   90.00
_cell.angle_gamma   90.00
#
_symmetry.space_group_name_H-M   'P 1'
#
loop_
_entity.id
_entity.type
_entity.pdbx_description
1 polymer ?
#
loop_
_entity_poly.entity_id
_entity_poly.type
_entity_poly.pdbx_seq_one_letter_code
_entity_poly.pdbx_strand_id
1 'polypeptide(L)'
;MKHELAVALRAVQRAVRLTRRVQPKAQGDGPGGVALDKDDQSPVTVADFGAQALVCATLAEAFPRDPVIGEESGDQLREAGNVALLARVTSEVRREVSEVDAGQVLRWIDRGGQREPAPRAWTLDPIDGTKG
;
A
#
# COMPACT_ATOMS: atom_id res chain seq x y z
N MET A 1 -10.39 20.58 -7.60
CA MET A 1 -8.95 20.44 -7.28
C MET A 1 -8.60 20.71 -5.81
N LYS A 2 -9.19 21.71 -5.10
CA LYS A 2 -8.87 21.94 -3.67
C LYS A 2 -9.20 20.73 -2.77
N HIS A 3 -10.30 20.03 -3.05
CA HIS A 3 -10.70 18.85 -2.30
C HIS A 3 -9.78 17.65 -2.60
N GLU A 4 -9.51 17.39 -3.89
CA GLU A 4 -8.61 16.34 -4.37
C GLU A 4 -7.22 16.48 -3.76
N LEU A 5 -6.66 17.69 -3.76
CA LEU A 5 -5.36 17.97 -3.14
C LEU A 5 -5.35 17.66 -1.64
N ALA A 6 -6.39 18.08 -0.90
CA ALA A 6 -6.47 17.81 0.53
C ALA A 6 -6.56 16.30 0.84
N VAL A 7 -7.31 15.55 0.03
CA VAL A 7 -7.42 14.09 0.15
C VAL A 7 -6.09 13.43 -0.18
N ALA A 8 -5.44 13.83 -1.27
CA ALA A 8 -4.14 13.30 -1.68
C ALA A 8 -3.05 13.54 -0.62
N LEU A 9 -3.00 14.75 -0.05
CA LEU A 9 -2.07 15.07 1.03
C LEU A 9 -2.31 14.21 2.28
N ARG A 10 -3.57 14.00 2.69
CA ARG A 10 -3.90 13.10 3.80
C ARG A 10 -3.46 11.66 3.52
N ALA A 11 -3.71 11.18 2.29
CA ALA A 11 -3.33 9.85 1.85
C ALA A 11 -1.80 9.65 1.91
N VAL A 12 -1.03 10.57 1.32
CA VAL A 12 0.44 10.53 1.34
C VAL A 12 1.00 10.65 2.75
N GLN A 13 0.44 11.51 3.61
CA GLN A 13 0.88 11.62 5.00
C GLN A 13 0.74 10.31 5.79
N ARG A 14 -0.35 9.57 5.58
CA ARG A 14 -0.56 8.24 6.16
C ARG A 14 0.47 7.23 5.65
N ALA A 15 0.66 7.19 4.33
CA ALA A 15 1.64 6.31 3.69
C ALA A 15 3.06 6.61 4.21
N VAL A 16 3.51 7.87 4.21
CA VAL A 16 4.83 8.28 4.70
C VAL A 16 5.07 7.87 6.16
N ARG A 17 4.07 7.97 7.03
CA ARG A 17 4.20 7.51 8.42
C ARG A 17 4.40 6.00 8.49
N LEU A 18 3.70 5.23 7.66
CA LEU A 18 3.87 3.79 7.58
C LEU A 18 5.25 3.43 7.04
N THR A 19 5.65 3.98 5.89
CA THR A 19 6.92 3.65 5.22
C THR A 19 8.11 3.95 6.12
N ARG A 20 8.10 5.08 6.83
CA ARG A 20 9.14 5.42 7.84
C ARG A 20 9.20 4.45 9.03
N ARG A 21 8.09 3.82 9.42
CA ARG A 21 8.09 2.84 10.52
C ARG A 21 8.68 1.49 10.11
N VAL A 22 8.49 1.11 8.86
CA VAL A 22 8.91 -0.20 8.34
C VAL A 22 10.26 -0.16 7.64
N GLN A 23 10.77 1.05 7.33
CA GLN A 23 12.12 1.23 6.81
C GLN A 23 13.15 0.62 7.78
N PRO A 24 14.10 -0.21 7.29
CA PRO A 24 15.18 -0.73 8.12
C PRO A 24 15.95 0.44 8.77
N LYS A 25 16.19 0.36 10.09
CA LYS A 25 17.11 1.30 10.74
C LYS A 25 18.52 1.00 10.23
N ALA A 26 19.28 2.04 9.88
CA ALA A 26 20.64 1.95 9.33
C ALA A 26 21.71 1.35 10.27
N GLN A 27 21.32 0.66 11.34
CA GLN A 27 22.22 -0.09 12.23
C GLN A 27 21.63 -1.47 12.48
N GLY A 28 22.30 -2.48 11.92
CA GLY A 28 22.45 -3.87 12.36
C GLY A 28 21.30 -4.55 13.12
N ASP A 29 20.84 -5.66 12.53
CA ASP A 29 20.26 -6.83 13.19
C ASP A 29 18.95 -6.63 13.98
N GLY A 30 17.83 -6.86 13.29
CA GLY A 30 16.51 -7.16 13.85
C GLY A 30 15.58 -7.70 12.76
N PRO A 31 14.53 -8.49 13.08
CA PRO A 31 13.74 -9.27 12.11
C PRO A 31 12.78 -8.40 11.28
N GLY A 32 13.33 -7.44 10.54
CA GLY A 32 12.59 -6.42 9.80
C GLY A 32 12.53 -6.63 8.28
N GLY A 33 13.24 -7.62 7.74
CA GLY A 33 13.29 -7.87 6.30
C GLY A 33 12.42 -9.06 5.90
N VAL A 34 11.10 -8.90 5.84
CA VAL A 34 10.26 -9.79 5.03
C VAL A 34 9.98 -9.04 3.73
N ALA A 35 10.87 -9.24 2.77
CA ALA A 35 10.69 -8.77 1.40
C ALA A 35 10.29 -9.97 0.53
N LEU A 36 9.40 -9.75 -0.43
CA LEU A 36 9.10 -10.71 -1.50
C LEU A 36 9.75 -10.22 -2.77
N ASP A 37 10.39 -11.14 -3.50
CA ASP A 37 10.86 -10.83 -4.85
C ASP A 37 9.68 -10.90 -5.82
N LYS A 38 9.46 -9.84 -6.60
CA LYS A 38 8.61 -9.88 -7.81
C LYS A 38 9.30 -10.70 -8.91
N ASP A 39 8.53 -11.11 -9.93
CA ASP A 39 9.03 -11.80 -11.13
C ASP A 39 10.13 -11.00 -11.88
N ASP A 40 10.24 -9.69 -11.63
CA ASP A 40 11.26 -8.79 -12.19
C ASP A 40 12.44 -8.50 -11.24
N GLN A 41 12.55 -9.25 -10.12
CA GLN A 41 13.58 -9.11 -9.08
C GLN A 41 13.56 -7.75 -8.36
N SER A 42 12.45 -7.01 -8.37
CA SER A 42 12.25 -5.89 -7.46
C SER A 42 11.70 -6.39 -6.11
N PRO A 43 12.31 -6.02 -4.97
CA PRO A 43 11.80 -6.43 -3.66
C PRO A 43 10.54 -5.61 -3.34
N VAL A 44 9.39 -6.29 -3.21
CA VAL A 44 8.17 -5.70 -2.65
C VAL A 44 8.16 -5.94 -1.16
N THR A 45 7.88 -4.88 -0.42
CA THR A 45 7.98 -4.89 1.03
C THR A 45 6.63 -4.56 1.68
N VAL A 46 6.62 -4.62 3.01
CA VAL A 46 5.51 -4.10 3.83
C VAL A 46 5.19 -2.64 3.48
N ALA A 47 6.20 -1.86 3.05
CA ALA A 47 6.04 -0.45 2.70
C ALA A 47 5.13 -0.27 1.48
N ASP A 48 5.35 -1.03 0.42
CA ASP A 48 4.65 -0.96 -0.86
C ASP A 48 3.16 -1.30 -0.69
N PHE A 49 2.89 -2.48 -0.15
CA PHE A 49 1.52 -2.94 0.12
C PHE A 49 0.79 -2.03 1.11
N GLY A 50 1.47 -1.61 2.17
CA GLY A 50 0.90 -0.75 3.20
C GLY A 50 0.57 0.65 2.68
N ALA A 51 1.49 1.25 1.89
CA ALA A 51 1.29 2.55 1.26
C ALA A 51 0.12 2.51 0.27
N GLN A 52 0.08 1.50 -0.62
CA GLN A 52 -1.02 1.35 -1.57
C GLN A 52 -2.36 1.16 -0.85
N ALA A 53 -2.42 0.32 0.18
CA ALA A 53 -3.64 0.12 0.96
C ALA A 53 -4.16 1.44 1.58
N LEU A 54 -3.29 2.23 2.20
CA LEU A 54 -3.67 3.48 2.87
C LEU A 54 -4.11 4.57 1.90
N VAL A 55 -3.43 4.68 0.74
CA VAL A 55 -3.82 5.62 -0.30
C VAL A 55 -5.18 5.21 -0.88
N CYS A 56 -5.35 3.95 -1.27
CA CYS A 56 -6.60 3.44 -1.82
C CYS A 56 -7.77 3.53 -0.83
N ALA A 57 -7.53 3.29 0.47
CA ALA A 57 -8.53 3.47 1.51
C ALA A 57 -9.00 4.93 1.59
N THR A 58 -8.05 5.87 1.64
CA THR A 58 -8.34 7.30 1.75
C THR A 58 -9.05 7.84 0.50
N LEU A 59 -8.68 7.35 -0.69
CA LEU A 59 -9.36 7.68 -1.93
C LEU A 59 -10.77 7.06 -2.00
N ALA A 60 -10.97 5.83 -1.50
CA ALA A 60 -12.29 5.21 -1.46
C ALA A 60 -13.28 5.95 -0.55
N GLU A 61 -12.80 6.56 0.55
CA GLU A 61 -13.62 7.41 1.44
C GLU A 61 -14.18 8.65 0.70
N ALA A 62 -13.35 9.31 -0.12
CA ALA A 62 -13.72 10.59 -0.76
C ALA A 62 -14.25 10.45 -2.19
N PHE A 63 -13.76 9.44 -2.92
CA PHE A 63 -14.00 9.22 -4.34
C PHE A 63 -14.28 7.74 -4.63
N PRO A 64 -15.39 7.17 -4.10
CA PRO A 64 -15.65 5.73 -4.16
C PRO A 64 -15.72 5.17 -5.59
N ARG A 65 -16.05 6.02 -6.58
CA ARG A 65 -16.18 5.66 -8.00
C ARG A 65 -14.93 5.94 -8.85
N ASP A 66 -13.92 6.61 -8.30
CA ASP A 66 -12.72 6.91 -9.07
C ASP A 66 -11.80 5.68 -9.12
N PRO A 67 -11.40 5.23 -10.32
CA PRO A 67 -10.40 4.19 -10.44
C PRO A 67 -9.05 4.66 -9.92
N VAL A 68 -8.30 3.69 -9.38
CA VAL A 68 -6.90 3.87 -8.99
C VAL A 68 -6.07 2.90 -9.82
N ILE A 69 -5.06 3.42 -10.49
CA ILE A 69 -4.06 2.66 -11.24
C ILE A 69 -2.81 2.64 -10.37
N GLY A 70 -2.69 1.60 -9.54
CA GLY A 70 -1.55 1.29 -8.69
C GLY A 70 -0.73 0.11 -9.20
N GLU A 71 0.45 -0.07 -8.60
CA GLU A 71 1.42 -1.10 -9.01
C GLU A 71 1.16 -2.46 -8.36
N GLU A 72 0.74 -2.48 -7.10
CA GLU A 72 0.67 -3.72 -6.33
C GLU A 72 -0.67 -4.46 -6.52
N SER A 73 -0.65 -5.79 -6.33
CA SER A 73 -1.85 -6.65 -6.26
C SER A 73 -1.88 -7.40 -4.93
N GLY A 74 -3.07 -7.64 -4.36
CA GLY A 74 -3.22 -8.46 -3.17
C GLY A 74 -2.96 -9.95 -3.42
N ASP A 75 -2.82 -10.39 -4.68
CA ASP A 75 -2.64 -11.80 -5.04
C ASP A 75 -1.40 -12.42 -4.40
N GLN A 76 -0.28 -11.70 -4.39
CA GLN A 76 0.96 -12.16 -3.74
C GLN A 76 0.75 -12.37 -2.24
N LEU A 77 0.01 -11.48 -1.57
CA LEU A 77 -0.27 -11.58 -0.14
C LEU A 77 -1.23 -12.73 0.22
N ARG A 78 -1.99 -13.26 -0.75
CA ARG A 78 -2.90 -14.40 -0.55
C ARG A 78 -2.20 -15.74 -0.62
N GLU A 79 -0.98 -15.80 -1.12
CA GLU A 79 -0.21 -17.04 -1.20
C GLU A 79 0.06 -17.61 0.20
N ALA A 80 0.02 -18.95 0.32
CA ALA A 80 0.17 -19.63 1.61
C ALA A 80 1.52 -19.35 2.29
N GLY A 81 2.57 -19.04 1.52
CA GLY A 81 3.88 -18.64 2.06
C GLY A 81 3.91 -17.23 2.68
N ASN A 82 2.93 -16.38 2.35
CA ASN A 82 2.98 -14.94 2.64
C ASN A 82 2.05 -14.51 3.77
N VAL A 83 1.50 -15.46 4.54
CA VAL A 83 0.61 -15.21 5.68
C VAL A 83 1.26 -14.27 6.71
N ALA A 84 2.55 -14.45 7.00
CA ALA A 84 3.29 -13.59 7.93
C ALA A 84 3.45 -12.16 7.39
N LEU A 85 3.65 -12.01 6.08
CA LEU A 85 3.73 -10.69 5.45
C LEU A 85 2.38 -9.99 5.47
N LEU A 86 1.29 -10.66 5.07
CA LEU A 86 -0.06 -10.11 5.14
C LEU A 86 -0.43 -9.69 6.57
N ALA A 87 -0.08 -10.50 7.56
CA ALA A 87 -0.27 -10.16 8.96
C ALA A 87 0.52 -8.89 9.34
N ARG A 88 1.77 -8.76 8.86
CA ARG A 88 2.59 -7.56 9.11
C ARG A 88 2.02 -6.32 8.43
N VAL A 89 1.66 -6.39 7.15
CA VAL A 89 1.00 -5.30 6.41
C VAL A 89 -0.27 -4.87 7.14
N THR A 90 -1.11 -5.82 7.52
CA THR A 90 -2.36 -5.54 8.26
C THR A 90 -2.09 -4.84 9.58
N SER A 91 -1.08 -5.29 10.33
CA SER A 91 -0.68 -4.65 11.58
C SER A 91 -0.20 -3.21 11.39
N GLU A 92 0.53 -2.90 10.32
CA GLU A 92 1.03 -1.55 10.07
C GLU A 92 -0.08 -0.61 9.56
N VAL A 93 -0.99 -1.12 8.71
CA VAL A 93 -2.18 -0.36 8.25
C VAL A 93 -3.09 -0.02 9.43
N ARG A 94 -3.28 -0.96 10.38
CA ARG A 94 -4.07 -0.74 11.61
C ARG A 94 -3.61 0.44 12.46
N ARG A 95 -2.34 0.85 12.34
CA ARG A 95 -1.80 2.01 13.07
C ARG A 95 -2.31 3.35 12.51
N GLU A 96 -2.81 3.38 11.28
CA GLU A 96 -3.36 4.58 10.63
C GLU A 96 -4.89 4.53 10.50
N VAL A 97 -5.48 3.34 10.47
CA VAL A 97 -6.93 3.10 10.37
C VAL A 97 -7.31 1.97 11.34
N SER A 98 -8.05 2.28 12.41
CA SER A 98 -8.49 1.32 13.43
C SER A 98 -9.51 0.31 12.89
N GLU A 99 -9.65 -0.84 13.54
CA GLU A 99 -10.69 -1.86 13.25
C GLU A 99 -10.64 -2.45 11.82
N VAL A 100 -9.45 -2.56 11.23
CA VAL A 100 -9.25 -3.12 9.88
C VAL A 100 -8.89 -4.60 9.96
N ASP A 101 -9.38 -5.46 9.08
CA ASP A 101 -8.92 -6.86 8.93
C ASP A 101 -8.09 -7.07 7.66
N ALA A 102 -7.46 -8.25 7.55
CA ALA A 102 -6.61 -8.58 6.40
C ALA A 102 -7.40 -8.58 5.07
N GLY A 103 -8.67 -8.98 5.09
CA GLY A 103 -9.51 -8.96 3.90
C GLY A 103 -9.80 -7.53 3.42
N GLN A 104 -9.99 -6.59 4.33
CA GLN A 104 -10.18 -5.17 4.03
C GLN A 104 -8.90 -4.54 3.48
N VAL A 105 -7.73 -4.90 4.03
CA VAL A 105 -6.43 -4.47 3.48
C VAL A 105 -6.26 -4.97 2.06
N LEU A 106 -6.50 -6.26 1.80
CA LEU A 106 -6.42 -6.83 0.46
C LEU A 106 -7.36 -6.12 -0.52
N ARG A 107 -8.62 -5.85 -0.13
CA ARG A 107 -9.57 -5.08 -0.96
C ARG A 107 -9.08 -3.67 -1.29
N TRP A 108 -8.37 -3.01 -0.37
CA TRP A 108 -7.78 -1.71 -0.65
C TRP A 108 -6.58 -1.80 -1.58
N ILE A 109 -5.74 -2.82 -1.45
CA ILE A 109 -4.64 -3.05 -2.38
C ILE A 109 -5.19 -3.31 -3.79
N ASP A 110 -6.15 -4.23 -3.92
CA ASP A 110 -6.75 -4.60 -5.21
C ASP A 110 -7.51 -3.46 -5.89
N ARG A 111 -7.92 -2.42 -5.13
CA ARG A 111 -8.50 -1.20 -5.73
C ARG A 111 -7.52 -0.50 -6.67
N GLY A 112 -6.21 -0.64 -6.45
CA GLY A 112 -5.16 -0.18 -7.36
C GLY A 112 -5.08 -0.98 -8.67
N GLY A 113 -5.76 -2.11 -8.78
CA GLY A 113 -5.80 -2.97 -9.96
C GLY A 113 -6.78 -2.51 -11.04
N GLN A 114 -7.48 -1.38 -10.88
CA GLN A 114 -8.42 -0.93 -11.91
C GLN A 114 -7.66 -0.48 -13.17
N ARG A 115 -8.09 -0.98 -14.32
CA ARG A 115 -7.48 -0.71 -15.65
C ARG A 115 -8.49 -0.20 -16.67
N GLU A 116 -9.76 -0.05 -16.28
CA GLU A 116 -10.80 0.41 -17.19
C GLU A 116 -10.61 1.90 -17.55
N PRO A 117 -10.77 2.28 -18.83
CA PRO A 117 -10.76 3.67 -19.23
C PRO A 117 -11.84 4.48 -18.49
N ALA A 118 -11.43 5.55 -17.83
CA ALA A 118 -12.32 6.47 -17.15
C ALA A 118 -11.97 7.91 -17.49
N PRO A 119 -12.96 8.83 -17.49
CA PRO A 119 -12.71 10.25 -17.73
C PRO A 119 -11.84 10.89 -16.63
N ARG A 120 -11.72 10.22 -15.47
CA ARG A 120 -10.86 10.61 -14.35
C ARG A 120 -10.33 9.35 -13.65
N ALA A 121 -9.05 9.34 -13.32
CA ALA A 121 -8.38 8.27 -12.58
C ALA A 121 -7.29 8.84 -11.67
N TRP A 122 -6.92 8.08 -10.64
CA TRP A 122 -5.74 8.32 -9.83
C TRP A 122 -4.63 7.38 -10.28
N THR A 123 -3.40 7.87 -10.34
CA THR A 123 -2.20 7.04 -10.56
C THR A 123 -1.39 7.00 -9.28
N LEU A 124 -0.85 5.83 -8.95
CA LEU A 124 -0.11 5.62 -7.71
C LEU A 124 1.08 4.71 -7.96
N ASP A 125 2.26 5.24 -7.72
CA ASP A 125 3.43 4.45 -7.36
C ASP A 125 3.56 4.53 -5.82
N PRO A 126 3.38 3.42 -5.09
CA PRO A 126 3.43 3.44 -3.63
C PRO A 126 4.84 3.71 -3.08
N ILE A 127 5.91 3.33 -3.79
CA ILE A 127 7.31 3.54 -3.44
C ILE A 127 8.12 3.70 -4.74
N ASP A 128 8.29 4.96 -5.17
CA ASP A 128 9.14 5.26 -6.31
C ASP A 128 10.62 4.99 -5.99
N GLY A 129 11.26 4.16 -6.82
CA GLY A 129 12.68 3.85 -6.71
C GLY A 129 13.05 2.81 -5.66
N THR A 130 12.43 1.62 -5.66
CA THR A 130 12.80 0.48 -4.78
C THR A 130 14.27 0.03 -4.85
N LYS A 131 15.07 0.59 -5.78
CA LYS A 131 16.52 0.38 -5.94
C LYS A 131 17.41 1.55 -5.49
N GLY A 132 16.84 2.62 -4.93
CA GLY A 132 17.54 3.84 -4.50
C GLY A 132 18.16 3.78 -3.11
#